data_AF-A0A843EBS2-F1
#
_entry.id   AF-A0A843EBS2-F1
#
_cell.length_a   1.000
_cell.length_b   1.000
_cell.length_c   1.000
_cell.angle_alpha   90.00
_cell.angle_beta   90.00
_cell.angle_gamma   90.00
#
_symmetry.space_group_name_H-M   'P 1'
#
loop_
_entity.id
_entity.type
_entity.pdbx_description
1 polymer ?
#
loop_
_entity_poly.entity_id
_entity_poly.type
_entity_poly.pdbx_seq_one_letter_code
_entity_poly.pdbx_strand_id
1 'polypeptide(L)'
;MKVSIIAFTDNGMEIANRISSSLLNDLEDVSFSRCGKGALSTWTEEHFSDSDALVFVGAIGIALRAIAPYIKTKTKDPAVVVVDELGQFSIPILSGHIGGANELAVQISEILNA
;
A
#
# COMPACT_ATOMS: atom_id res chain seq x y z
N MET A 1 -1.86 -13.54 0.37
CA MET A 1 -2.11 -12.13 0.71
C MET A 1 -2.32 -11.38 -0.59
N LYS A 2 -3.48 -10.74 -0.77
CA LYS A 2 -3.76 -9.85 -1.90
C LYS A 2 -3.29 -8.44 -1.58
N VAL A 3 -2.31 -7.94 -2.35
CA VAL A 3 -1.69 -6.62 -2.13
C VAL A 3 -2.01 -5.68 -3.29
N SER A 4 -2.56 -4.52 -2.97
CA SER A 4 -2.93 -3.51 -3.97
C SER A 4 -2.13 -2.23 -3.74
N ILE A 5 -1.39 -1.82 -4.76
CA ILE A 5 -0.45 -0.70 -4.71
C ILE A 5 -0.99 0.46 -5.55
N ILE A 6 -0.95 1.68 -5.01
CA ILE A 6 -1.30 2.90 -5.75
C ILE A 6 -0.18 3.93 -5.68
N ALA A 7 0.12 4.55 -6.82
CA ALA A 7 1.10 5.62 -6.93
C ALA A 7 0.54 6.85 -7.64
N PHE A 8 1.13 8.02 -7.40
CA PHE A 8 0.62 9.31 -7.88
C PHE A 8 1.50 9.98 -8.94
N THR A 9 2.78 9.60 -9.01
CA THR A 9 3.80 10.15 -9.91
C THR A 9 4.46 9.04 -10.74
N ASP A 10 5.23 9.44 -11.76
CA ASP A 10 5.97 8.48 -12.60
C ASP A 10 7.03 7.75 -11.76
N ASN A 11 7.75 8.48 -10.91
CA ASN A 11 8.70 7.88 -9.97
C ASN A 11 8.02 6.93 -8.97
N GLY A 12 6.85 7.33 -8.45
CA GLY A 12 6.07 6.44 -7.58
C GLY A 12 5.62 5.16 -8.30
N MET A 13 5.34 5.22 -9.60
CA MET A 13 5.00 4.04 -10.40
C MET A 13 6.21 3.10 -10.57
N GLU A 14 7.42 3.65 -10.73
CA GLU A 14 8.64 2.83 -10.78
C GLU A 14 8.87 2.11 -9.45
N ILE A 15 8.69 2.81 -8.32
CA ILE A 15 8.75 2.21 -6.98
C ILE A 15 7.67 1.14 -6.82
N ALA A 16 6.42 1.44 -7.18
CA ALA A 16 5.32 0.49 -7.09
C ALA A 16 5.58 -0.77 -7.92
N ASN A 17 6.11 -0.62 -9.14
CA ASN A 17 6.49 -1.74 -9.99
C ASN A 17 7.62 -2.59 -9.38
N ARG A 18 8.64 -1.95 -8.77
CA ARG A 18 9.73 -2.66 -8.06
C ARG A 18 9.20 -3.48 -6.89
N ILE A 19 8.35 -2.87 -6.06
CA ILE A 19 7.69 -3.56 -4.94
C ILE A 19 6.86 -4.73 -5.48
N SER A 20 5.99 -4.48 -6.45
CA SER A 20 5.11 -5.49 -7.03
C SER A 20 5.89 -6.67 -7.62
N SER A 21 6.93 -6.39 -8.42
CA SER A 21 7.74 -7.43 -9.06
C SER A 21 8.46 -8.31 -8.06
N SER A 22 8.92 -7.74 -6.94
CA SER A 22 9.61 -8.51 -5.91
C SER A 22 8.64 -9.30 -5.04
N LEU A 23 7.50 -8.72 -4.67
CA LEU A 23 6.49 -9.41 -3.85
C LEU A 23 5.83 -10.58 -4.60
N LEU A 24 5.71 -10.50 -5.93
CA LEU A 24 5.19 -11.60 -6.76
C LEU A 24 6.05 -12.87 -6.73
N ASN A 25 7.26 -12.82 -6.18
CA ASN A 25 8.06 -14.03 -5.97
C ASN A 25 7.47 -14.92 -4.86
N ASP A 26 6.79 -14.32 -3.89
CA ASP A 26 6.26 -14.99 -2.69
C ASP A 26 4.73 -14.93 -2.59
N LEU A 27 4.09 -14.00 -3.31
CA LEU A 27 2.65 -13.75 -3.28
C LEU A 27 2.02 -13.97 -4.66
N GLU A 28 0.82 -14.56 -4.67
CA GLU A 28 0.10 -14.87 -5.92
C GLU A 28 -0.70 -13.69 -6.50
N ASP A 29 -1.07 -12.70 -5.68
CA ASP A 29 -1.93 -11.59 -6.08
C ASP A 29 -1.36 -10.25 -5.59
N VAL A 30 -0.59 -9.61 -6.47
CA VAL A 30 -0.05 -8.27 -6.27
C VAL A 30 -0.33 -7.44 -7.51
N SER A 31 -1.00 -6.31 -7.32
CA SER A 31 -1.32 -5.37 -8.39
C SER A 31 -0.84 -3.97 -8.07
N PHE A 32 -0.52 -3.18 -9.09
CA PHE A 32 -0.19 -1.77 -8.93
C PHE A 32 -0.87 -0.91 -9.99
N SER A 33 -1.22 0.32 -9.63
CA SER A 33 -1.92 1.24 -10.52
C SER A 33 -1.50 2.70 -10.34
N ARG A 34 -1.59 3.47 -11.43
CA ARG A 34 -1.44 4.93 -11.39
C ARG A 34 -2.77 5.56 -10.98
N CYS A 35 -2.75 6.36 -9.92
CA CYS A 35 -3.90 7.14 -9.52
C CYS A 35 -4.26 8.16 -10.62
N GLY A 36 -5.42 7.95 -11.26
CA GLY A 36 -6.03 8.94 -12.14
C GLY A 36 -6.61 10.14 -11.38
N LYS A 37 -6.95 11.21 -12.09
CA LYS A 37 -7.63 12.37 -11.50
C LYS A 37 -8.98 11.93 -10.90
N GLY A 38 -9.16 12.16 -9.60
CA GLY A 38 -10.39 11.82 -8.87
C GLY A 38 -10.59 10.33 -8.60
N ALA A 39 -9.65 9.45 -8.99
CA ALA A 39 -9.82 8.01 -8.87
C ALA A 39 -9.55 7.46 -7.45
N LEU A 40 -8.88 8.23 -6.60
CA LEU A 40 -8.40 7.76 -5.29
C LEU A 40 -9.52 7.24 -4.37
N SER A 41 -10.66 7.94 -4.32
CA SER A 41 -11.76 7.54 -3.44
C SER A 41 -12.35 6.20 -3.84
N THR A 42 -12.60 6.01 -5.14
CA THR A 42 -13.15 4.77 -5.70
C THR A 42 -12.15 3.63 -5.58
N TRP A 43 -10.87 3.88 -5.90
CA TRP A 43 -9.81 2.89 -5.72
C TRP A 43 -9.71 2.45 -4.26
N THR A 44 -9.76 3.40 -3.33
CA THR A 44 -9.66 3.07 -1.90
C THR A 44 -10.89 2.31 -1.42
N GLU A 45 -12.10 2.69 -1.83
CA GLU A 45 -13.34 1.98 -1.48
C GLU A 45 -13.28 0.50 -1.91
N GLU A 46 -12.94 0.28 -3.18
CA GLU A 46 -12.83 -1.06 -3.77
C GLU A 46 -11.79 -1.90 -3.02
N HIS A 47 -10.55 -1.42 -2.96
CA HIS A 47 -9.44 -2.23 -2.47
C HIS A 47 -9.42 -2.34 -0.95
N PHE A 48 -9.96 -1.38 -0.20
CA PHE A 48 -10.06 -1.50 1.27
C PHE A 48 -11.00 -2.65 1.69
N SER A 49 -11.96 -3.00 0.84
CA SER A 49 -12.90 -4.10 1.10
C SER A 49 -12.43 -5.47 0.59
N ASP A 50 -11.56 -5.49 -0.42
CA ASP A 50 -11.23 -6.69 -1.19
C ASP A 50 -9.75 -7.11 -1.12
N SER A 51 -8.85 -6.24 -0.64
CA SER A 51 -7.43 -6.56 -0.48
C SER A 51 -7.09 -6.90 0.97
N ASP A 52 -6.09 -7.75 1.16
CA ASP A 52 -5.49 -8.00 2.48
C ASP A 52 -4.57 -6.84 2.89
N ALA A 53 -3.93 -6.18 1.91
CA ALA A 53 -3.06 -5.04 2.14
C ALA A 53 -3.15 -3.96 1.06
N LEU A 54 -3.03 -2.70 1.48
CA LEU A 54 -2.89 -1.53 0.62
C LEU A 54 -1.52 -0.90 0.80
N VAL A 55 -0.86 -0.58 -0.31
CA VAL A 55 0.40 0.16 -0.31
C VAL A 55 0.22 1.48 -1.06
N PHE A 56 0.43 2.60 -0.37
CA PHE A 56 0.40 3.92 -0.99
C PHE A 56 1.82 4.40 -1.24
N VAL A 57 2.20 4.59 -2.49
CA VAL A 57 3.48 5.20 -2.86
C VAL A 57 3.28 6.70 -3.08
N GLY A 58 3.57 7.49 -2.05
CA GLY A 58 3.35 8.93 -2.04
C GLY A 58 3.29 9.52 -0.63
N ALA A 59 2.60 10.65 -0.50
CA ALA A 59 2.47 11.33 0.79
C ALA A 59 1.51 10.60 1.75
N ILE A 60 1.97 10.33 2.98
CA ILE A 60 1.18 9.70 4.05
C ILE A 60 -0.16 10.39 4.32
N GLY A 61 -0.21 11.72 4.21
CA GLY A 61 -1.44 12.49 4.40
C GLY A 61 -2.49 12.23 3.32
N ILE A 62 -2.13 11.73 2.15
CA ILE A 62 -3.07 11.26 1.13
C ILE A 62 -3.67 9.93 1.55
N ALA A 63 -2.83 8.96 1.91
CA ALA A 63 -3.26 7.63 2.37
C ALA A 63 -4.22 7.73 3.56
N LEU A 64 -3.86 8.47 4.61
CA LEU A 64 -4.69 8.62 5.82
C LEU A 64 -6.07 9.18 5.51
N ARG A 65 -6.16 10.26 4.72
CA ARG A 65 -7.46 10.85 4.34
C ARG A 65 -8.29 9.91 3.47
N ALA A 66 -7.65 9.13 2.60
CA ALA A 66 -8.32 8.19 1.72
C ALA A 66 -8.94 7.04 2.51
N ILE A 67 -8.20 6.45 3.46
CA ILE A 67 -8.67 5.28 4.23
C ILE A 67 -9.63 5.65 5.37
N ALA A 68 -9.56 6.86 5.91
CA ALA A 68 -10.28 7.28 7.13
C ALA A 68 -11.80 6.94 7.14
N PRO A 69 -12.57 7.10 6.04
CA PRO A 69 -13.99 6.74 6.03
C PRO A 69 -14.28 5.24 6.21
N TYR A 70 -13.30 4.39 5.90
CA TYR A 70 -13.48 2.94 5.80
C TYR A 70 -12.98 2.16 7.03
N ILE A 71 -12.11 2.75 7.86
CA ILE A 71 -11.55 2.13 9.07
C ILE A 71 -12.68 1.65 10.01
N LYS A 72 -12.63 0.40 10.45
CA LYS A 72 -13.59 -0.21 11.39
C LYS A 72 -12.87 -0.81 12.60
N THR A 73 -12.04 -1.82 12.38
CA THR A 73 -11.40 -2.60 13.47
C THR A 73 -10.08 -3.22 13.02
N LYS A 74 -9.12 -3.31 13.94
CA LYS A 74 -7.78 -3.90 13.72
C LYS A 74 -7.77 -5.35 13.20
N THR A 75 -8.86 -6.10 13.36
CA THR A 75 -8.97 -7.51 12.92
C THR A 75 -9.68 -7.69 11.59
N LYS A 76 -10.24 -6.62 11.02
CA LYS A 76 -10.98 -6.66 9.74
C LYS A 76 -10.40 -5.71 8.70
N ASP A 77 -9.84 -4.60 9.15
CA ASP A 77 -9.25 -3.60 8.26
C ASP A 77 -7.97 -4.18 7.64
N PRO A 78 -7.71 -3.93 6.35
CA PRO A 78 -6.50 -4.40 5.69
C PRO A 78 -5.24 -3.80 6.33
N ALA A 79 -4.11 -4.45 6.10
CA ALA A 79 -2.82 -3.80 6.31
C ALA A 79 -2.72 -2.55 5.44
N VAL A 80 -2.19 -1.45 5.99
CA VAL A 80 -1.89 -0.27 5.18
C VAL A 80 -0.47 0.18 5.45
N VAL A 81 0.33 0.25 4.38
CA VAL A 81 1.71 0.74 4.38
C VAL A 81 1.81 1.94 3.46
N VAL A 82 2.61 2.93 3.85
CA VAL A 82 2.96 4.07 3.01
C VAL A 82 4.45 4.02 2.70
N VAL A 83 4.78 4.17 1.42
CA VAL A 83 6.14 4.34 0.92
C VAL A 83 6.27 5.76 0.39
N ASP A 84 7.31 6.49 0.78
CA ASP A 84 7.52 7.83 0.22
C ASP A 84 7.98 7.77 -1.24
N GLU A 85 7.89 8.88 -1.96
CA GLU A 85 8.20 8.90 -3.39
C GLU A 85 9.67 8.64 -3.71
N LEU A 86 10.59 8.67 -2.75
CA LEU A 86 12.00 8.33 -2.96
C LEU A 86 12.33 6.90 -2.48
N GLY A 87 11.35 6.18 -1.91
CA GLY A 87 11.53 4.82 -1.42
C GLY A 87 12.51 4.72 -0.25
N GLN A 88 12.60 5.77 0.58
CA GLN A 88 13.47 5.85 1.76
C GLN A 88 12.77 5.41 3.04
N PHE A 89 11.44 5.37 3.04
CA PHE A 89 10.64 5.00 4.18
C PHE A 89 9.52 4.06 3.75
N SER A 90 9.29 3.03 4.57
CA SER A 90 8.16 2.12 4.48
C SER A 90 7.47 2.10 5.85
N ILE A 91 6.31 2.75 5.95
CA ILE A 91 5.69 3.09 7.22
C ILE A 91 4.34 2.35 7.34
N PRO A 92 4.18 1.41 8.28
CA PRO A 92 2.89 0.80 8.56
C PRO A 92 1.99 1.80 9.30
N ILE A 93 0.79 2.04 8.79
CA ILE A 93 -0.14 3.04 9.35
C ILE A 93 -1.48 2.46 9.82
N LEU A 94 -1.82 1.24 9.42
CA LEU A 94 -3.04 0.54 9.86
C LEU A 94 -2.79 -0.97 9.96
N SER A 95 -3.45 -1.64 10.90
CA SER A 95 -3.42 -3.10 11.09
C SER A 95 -2.00 -3.71 11.20
N GLY A 96 -1.11 -3.03 11.94
CA GLY A 96 0.32 -3.37 12.11
C GLY A 96 0.64 -4.83 12.45
N HIS A 97 0.18 -5.32 13.60
CA HIS A 97 0.56 -6.66 14.10
C HIS A 97 -0.29 -7.77 13.49
N ILE A 98 -1.58 -7.82 13.81
CA ILE A 98 -2.47 -8.92 13.39
C ILE A 98 -2.75 -8.88 11.88
N GLY A 99 -2.90 -7.69 11.29
CA GLY A 99 -3.12 -7.57 9.85
C GLY A 99 -1.84 -7.62 9.01
N GLY A 100 -0.66 -7.73 9.64
CA GLY A 100 0.61 -7.93 8.94
C GLY A 100 1.27 -6.67 8.36
N ALA A 101 0.76 -5.45 8.62
CA ALA A 101 1.35 -4.27 8.01
C ALA A 101 2.80 -4.02 8.46
N ASN A 102 3.17 -4.41 9.68
CA ASN A 102 4.56 -4.27 10.14
C ASN A 102 5.51 -5.20 9.38
N GLU A 103 5.10 -6.45 9.15
CA GLU A 103 5.89 -7.43 8.41
C GLU A 103 6.01 -7.00 6.94
N LEU A 104 4.90 -6.60 6.33
CA LEU A 104 4.89 -6.07 4.97
C LEU A 104 5.78 -4.82 4.83
N ALA A 105 5.76 -3.92 5.81
CA ALA A 105 6.60 -2.73 5.78
C ALA A 105 8.10 -3.07 5.80
N VAL A 106 8.51 -4.06 6.60
CA VAL A 106 9.89 -4.57 6.63
C VAL A 106 10.27 -5.19 5.29
N GLN A 107 9.44 -6.06 4.74
CA GLN A 107 9.68 -6.67 3.42
C GLN A 107 9.86 -5.60 2.33
N ILE A 108 9.00 -4.58 2.32
CA ILE A 108 9.10 -3.46 1.37
C ILE A 108 10.39 -2.67 1.59
N SER A 109 10.80 -2.44 2.85
CA SER A 109 12.05 -1.74 3.15
C SER A 109 13.27 -2.51 2.62
N GLU A 110 13.29 -3.84 2.77
CA GLU A 110 14.35 -4.69 2.22
C GLU A 110 14.41 -4.63 0.68
N ILE A 111 13.26 -4.64 0.00
CA ILE A 111 13.17 -4.51 -1.47
C ILE A 111 13.72 -3.15 -1.95
N LEU A 112 13.47 -2.09 -1.18
CA LEU A 112 13.84 -0.73 -1.56
C LEU A 112 15.21 -0.29 -1.04
N ASN A 113 15.80 -1.02 -0.09
CA ASN A 113 16.93 -0.59 0.73
C ASN A 113 16.62 0.70 1.51
N ALA A 114 15.41 0.75 2.08
CA ALA A 114 14.88 1.85 2.86
C ALA A 114 15.21 1.70 4.35
#